data_AF-A0A3Q7FGE0-F1
#
_entry.id   AF-A0A3Q7FGE0-F1
#
_cell.length_a   1.000
_cell.length_b   1.000
_cell.length_c   1.000
_cell.angle_alpha   90.00
_cell.angle_beta   90.00
_cell.angle_gamma   90.00
#
_symmetry.space_group_name_H-M   'P 1'
#
loop_
_entity.id
_entity.type
_entity.pdbx_description
1 polymer ?
#
loop_
_entity_poly.entity_id
_entity_poly.type
_entity_poly.pdbx_seq_one_letter_code
_entity_poly.pdbx_strand_id
1 'polypeptide(L)'
;MITSGCTSWSPNEALAHASESIMWPWETIGNPCIGGNKIFRLTTFFAQGTFVVPLSGVPGLFIFMADRWNPVDLKDSRYVWLLLTVGRQLDHHPEYSFGLPLWSRVSIYWHKKWRLPYR
;
A
#
# COMPACT_ATOMS: atom_id res chain seq x y z
N MET A 1 -2.90 0.10 9.02
CA MET A 1 -4.13 0.48 8.30
C MET A 1 -3.76 1.31 7.09
N ILE A 2 -4.41 1.09 5.94
CA ILE A 2 -4.24 1.92 4.72
C ILE A 2 -5.55 2.68 4.49
N THR A 3 -5.48 3.98 4.23
CA THR A 3 -6.66 4.85 4.02
C THR A 3 -6.48 5.72 2.78
N SER A 4 -7.59 6.21 2.23
CA SER A 4 -7.61 7.29 1.23
C SER A 4 -8.10 8.61 1.85
N GLY A 5 -7.84 9.72 1.18
CA GLY A 5 -8.48 11.01 1.45
C GLY A 5 -9.94 11.08 0.97
N CYS A 6 -10.61 12.17 1.33
CA CYS A 6 -12.03 12.41 1.04
C CYS A 6 -12.21 13.25 -0.24
N THR A 7 -12.00 12.67 -1.41
CA THR A 7 -12.16 13.35 -2.71
C THR A 7 -13.21 12.69 -3.61
N SER A 8 -14.22 12.03 -3.01
CA SER A 8 -15.26 11.28 -3.72
C SER A 8 -14.65 10.26 -4.70
N TRP A 9 -15.07 10.22 -5.96
CA TRP A 9 -14.58 9.30 -6.99
C TRP A 9 -13.15 9.58 -7.46
N SER A 10 -12.63 10.80 -7.25
CA SER A 10 -11.29 11.17 -7.68
C SER A 10 -10.26 10.42 -6.84
N PRO A 11 -9.28 9.72 -7.44
CA PRO A 11 -8.24 9.05 -6.68
C PRO A 11 -7.30 10.07 -6.02
N ASN A 12 -6.74 9.70 -4.88
CA ASN A 12 -5.90 10.57 -4.06
C ASN A 12 -4.76 9.77 -3.39
N GLU A 13 -3.96 10.48 -2.60
CA GLU A 13 -2.83 9.90 -1.89
C GLU A 13 -3.29 8.97 -0.78
N ALA A 14 -2.86 7.70 -0.84
CA ALA A 14 -3.05 6.76 0.24
C ALA A 14 -2.13 7.11 1.42
N LEU A 15 -2.62 6.88 2.64
CA LEU A 15 -1.84 7.00 3.87
C LEU A 15 -1.80 5.66 4.60
N ALA A 16 -0.62 5.30 5.09
CA ALA A 16 -0.43 4.20 6.01
C ALA A 16 -0.39 4.70 7.45
N HIS A 17 -1.03 3.95 8.33
CA HIS A 17 -1.09 4.20 9.77
C HIS A 17 -0.74 2.93 10.54
N ALA A 18 -0.09 3.05 11.69
CA ALA A 18 0.23 1.94 12.58
C ALA A 18 -0.09 2.28 14.04
N SER A 19 -0.33 1.24 14.83
CA SER A 19 -0.47 1.33 16.28
C SER A 19 -0.02 0.01 16.89
N GLU A 20 0.45 0.05 18.13
CA GLU A 20 0.81 -1.15 18.91
C GLU A 20 -0.43 -1.98 19.29
N SER A 21 -1.60 -1.35 19.35
CA SER A 21 -2.86 -2.03 19.63
C SER A 21 -4.04 -1.27 19.05
N ILE A 22 -5.11 -1.99 18.69
CA ILE A 22 -6.24 -1.44 17.93
C ILE A 22 -6.92 -0.24 18.61
N MET A 23 -6.95 -0.22 19.94
CA MET A 23 -7.56 0.83 20.76
C MET A 23 -6.58 1.92 21.23
N TRP A 24 -5.31 1.85 20.82
CA TRP A 24 -4.29 2.83 21.19
C TRP A 24 -4.14 3.93 20.14
N PRO A 25 -3.42 5.03 20.44
CA PRO A 25 -3.12 6.06 19.45
C PRO A 25 -2.49 5.45 18.20
N TRP A 26 -2.93 5.96 17.05
CA TRP A 26 -2.39 5.59 15.75
C TRP A 26 -1.44 6.67 15.26
N GLU A 27 -0.31 6.25 14.73
CA GLU A 27 0.67 7.12 14.08
C GLU A 27 0.54 7.02 12.56
N THR A 28 0.57 8.16 11.87
CA THR A 28 0.61 8.22 10.41
C THR A 28 2.04 8.10 9.91
N ILE A 29 2.31 7.07 9.11
CA ILE A 29 3.62 6.77 8.52
C ILE A 29 3.84 7.59 7.23
N GLY A 30 2.77 7.86 6.48
CA GLY A 30 2.80 8.60 5.21
C GLY A 30 2.38 7.74 4.01
N ASN A 31 2.76 8.17 2.80
CA ASN A 31 2.35 7.51 1.57
C ASN A 31 3.13 6.20 1.32
N PRO A 32 2.48 5.03 1.32
CA PRO A 32 3.15 3.75 1.11
C PRO A 32 3.39 3.43 -0.38
N CYS A 33 2.84 4.21 -1.31
CA CYS A 33 2.92 3.93 -2.74
C CYS A 33 4.32 4.24 -3.28
N ILE A 34 4.98 3.23 -3.86
CA ILE A 34 6.32 3.37 -4.44
C ILE A 34 6.37 2.85 -5.89
N GLY A 35 7.38 3.29 -6.63
CA GLY A 35 7.45 3.08 -8.08
C GLY A 35 6.57 4.07 -8.85
N GLY A 36 6.44 3.85 -10.16
CA GLY A 36 5.71 4.75 -11.06
C GLY A 36 6.27 6.18 -11.08
N ASN A 37 5.52 7.11 -11.68
CA ASN A 37 5.81 8.54 -11.58
C ASN A 37 5.15 9.16 -10.35
N LYS A 38 5.41 10.45 -10.08
CA LYS A 38 4.86 11.15 -8.91
C LYS A 38 3.32 11.14 -8.88
N ILE A 39 2.66 11.35 -10.03
CA ILE A 39 1.19 11.37 -10.12
C ILE A 39 0.63 10.00 -9.72
N PHE A 40 1.20 8.92 -10.24
CA PHE A 40 0.80 7.55 -9.88
C PHE A 40 0.84 7.33 -8.37
N ARG A 41 1.85 7.83 -7.65
CA ARG A 41 1.92 7.68 -6.19
C ARG A 41 0.93 8.58 -5.45
N LEU A 42 0.72 9.80 -5.93
CA LEU A 42 -0.24 10.75 -5.35
C LEU A 42 -1.70 10.41 -5.65
N THR A 43 -1.96 9.44 -6.53
CA THR A 43 -3.31 8.97 -6.86
C THR A 43 -3.49 7.48 -6.57
N THR A 44 -2.61 6.87 -5.78
CA THR A 44 -2.68 5.44 -5.45
C THR A 44 -2.88 4.57 -6.70
N PHE A 45 -2.11 4.88 -7.74
CA PHE A 45 -2.13 4.25 -9.06
C PHE A 45 -3.48 4.36 -9.78
N PHE A 46 -4.12 5.53 -9.61
CA PHE A 46 -5.49 5.83 -10.05
C PHE A 46 -6.51 4.85 -9.49
N ALA A 47 -6.45 4.60 -8.19
CA ALA A 47 -7.36 3.72 -7.47
C ALA A 47 -7.57 4.19 -6.03
N GLN A 48 -8.52 3.57 -5.32
CA GLN A 48 -8.75 3.78 -3.89
C GLN A 48 -8.74 2.43 -3.15
N GLY A 49 -8.07 2.36 -2.00
CA GLY A 49 -7.91 1.11 -1.26
C GLY A 49 -9.24 0.54 -0.76
N THR A 50 -9.39 -0.79 -0.87
CA THR A 50 -10.61 -1.51 -0.45
C THR A 50 -10.30 -2.55 0.62
N PHE A 51 -9.26 -3.36 0.44
CA PHE A 51 -8.91 -4.42 1.39
C PHE A 51 -7.43 -4.83 1.29
N VAL A 52 -6.92 -5.52 2.31
CA VAL A 52 -5.57 -6.10 2.33
C VAL A 52 -5.66 -7.57 2.75
N VAL A 53 -5.24 -8.47 1.87
CA VAL A 53 -5.21 -9.93 2.12
C VAL A 53 -3.80 -10.38 2.47
N PRO A 54 -3.57 -11.12 3.58
CA PRO A 54 -2.29 -11.75 3.83
C PRO A 54 -1.99 -12.86 2.82
N LEU A 55 -0.77 -12.88 2.28
CA LEU A 55 -0.35 -13.99 1.43
C LEU A 55 0.07 -15.16 2.30
N SER A 56 -0.69 -16.26 2.24
CA SER A 56 -0.43 -17.45 3.05
C SER A 56 0.97 -18.02 2.77
N GLY A 57 1.70 -18.34 3.85
CA GLY A 57 3.04 -18.93 3.78
C GLY A 57 4.19 -17.95 3.52
N VAL A 58 3.94 -16.64 3.40
CA VAL A 58 5.01 -15.64 3.21
C VAL A 58 4.86 -14.49 4.21
N PRO A 59 5.59 -14.51 5.34
CA PRO A 59 5.53 -13.45 6.35
C PRO A 59 5.86 -12.06 5.78
N GLY A 60 5.13 -11.04 6.22
CA GLY A 60 5.34 -9.66 5.79
C GLY A 60 4.87 -9.36 4.36
N LEU A 61 4.19 -10.31 3.70
CA LEU A 61 3.70 -10.16 2.34
C LEU A 61 2.18 -10.23 2.26
N PHE A 62 1.61 -9.26 1.55
CA PHE A 62 0.18 -9.04 1.45
C PHE A 62 -0.19 -8.65 0.02
N ILE A 63 -1.47 -8.79 -0.30
CA ILE A 63 -2.09 -8.26 -1.51
C ILE A 63 -2.90 -7.04 -1.09
N PHE A 64 -2.46 -5.85 -1.53
CA PHE A 64 -3.27 -4.64 -1.46
C PHE A 64 -4.27 -4.65 -2.60
N MET A 65 -5.54 -4.54 -2.25
CA MET A 65 -6.66 -4.48 -3.18
C MET A 65 -7.21 -3.06 -3.20
N ALA A 66 -7.46 -2.55 -4.39
CA ALA A 66 -8.03 -1.23 -4.62
C ALA A 66 -8.99 -1.24 -5.81
N ASP A 67 -9.92 -0.30 -5.78
CA ASP A 67 -10.91 -0.08 -6.82
C ASP A 67 -10.52 1.14 -7.66
N ARG A 68 -10.48 0.95 -8.98
CA ARG A 68 -10.42 2.03 -9.97
C ARG A 68 -11.84 2.32 -10.42
N TRP A 69 -12.43 3.30 -9.76
CA TRP A 69 -13.81 3.69 -9.99
C TRP A 69 -14.01 4.32 -11.38
N ASN A 70 -15.04 3.87 -12.08
CA ASN A 70 -15.62 4.57 -13.21
C ASN A 70 -16.96 5.19 -12.78
N PRO A 71 -17.00 6.49 -12.44
CA PRO A 71 -18.23 7.11 -11.94
C PRO A 71 -19.36 7.21 -12.98
N VAL A 72 -19.03 7.10 -14.27
CA VAL A 72 -20.02 7.12 -15.37
C VAL A 72 -20.71 5.76 -15.51
N ASP A 73 -19.98 4.68 -15.28
CA ASP A 73 -20.52 3.32 -15.25
C ASP A 73 -19.82 2.49 -14.16
N LEU A 74 -20.45 2.43 -12.99
CA LEU A 74 -19.87 1.77 -11.83
C LEU A 74 -19.63 0.27 -12.06
N LYS A 75 -20.44 -0.39 -12.89
CA LYS A 75 -20.27 -1.81 -13.23
C LYS A 75 -19.00 -2.03 -14.05
N ASP A 76 -18.55 -1.00 -14.78
CA ASP A 76 -17.32 -1.03 -15.56
C ASP A 76 -16.08 -0.60 -14.77
N SER A 77 -16.20 -0.40 -13.46
CA SER A 77 -15.04 -0.20 -12.57
C SER A 77 -14.09 -1.39 -12.64
N ARG A 78 -12.82 -1.16 -12.32
CA ARG A 78 -11.75 -2.17 -12.42
C ARG A 78 -11.02 -2.35 -11.10
N TYR A 79 -10.41 -3.52 -10.94
CA TYR A 79 -9.64 -3.84 -9.75
C TYR A 79 -8.15 -3.60 -9.98
N VAL A 80 -7.48 -3.10 -8.95
CA VAL A 80 -6.03 -2.92 -8.89
C VAL A 80 -5.51 -3.72 -7.71
N TRP A 81 -4.84 -4.84 -7.99
CA TRP A 81 -4.25 -5.68 -6.96
C TRP A 81 -2.73 -5.62 -7.07
N LEU A 82 -2.08 -5.19 -5.99
CA LEU A 82 -0.64 -4.97 -5.93
C LEU A 82 -0.04 -5.63 -4.71
N LEU A 83 1.26 -5.88 -4.77
CA LEU A 83 1.98 -6.44 -3.65
C LEU A 83 2.20 -5.37 -2.59
N LEU A 84 1.81 -5.66 -1.36
CA LEU A 84 2.11 -4.86 -0.19
C LEU A 84 3.12 -5.63 0.67
N THR A 85 4.18 -4.94 1.07
CA THR A 85 5.22 -5.50 1.95
C THR A 85 5.27 -4.74 3.26
N VAL A 86 5.48 -5.47 4.35
CA VAL A 86 5.72 -4.93 5.69
C VAL A 86 7.06 -5.50 6.17
N GLY A 87 8.03 -4.62 6.42
CA GLY A 87 9.31 -5.01 7.03
C GLY A 87 10.31 -5.74 6.12
N ARG A 88 10.03 -5.91 4.82
CA ARG A 88 10.96 -6.61 3.92
C ARG A 88 12.03 -5.67 3.37
N GLN A 89 13.27 -5.86 3.84
CA GLN A 89 14.48 -5.30 3.27
C GLN A 89 14.83 -6.11 2.02
N LEU A 90 14.69 -5.53 0.82
CA LEU A 90 15.46 -5.99 -0.33
C LEU A 90 16.67 -5.08 -0.41
N ASP A 91 17.82 -5.68 -0.12
CA ASP A 91 19.18 -5.22 -0.41
C ASP A 91 19.87 -4.31 0.64
N HIS A 92 21.19 -4.51 0.71
CA HIS A 92 22.09 -4.32 1.83
C HIS A 92 22.42 -2.86 2.21
N HIS A 93 22.31 -2.54 3.51
CA HIS A 93 23.33 -1.80 4.28
C HIS A 93 23.01 -1.96 5.79
N PRO A 94 23.87 -2.60 6.61
CA PRO A 94 23.58 -2.93 8.01
C PRO A 94 24.03 -1.84 8.99
N GLU A 95 24.00 -0.57 8.61
CA GLU A 95 24.35 0.53 9.50
C GLU A 95 23.25 1.59 9.44
N TYR A 96 22.75 1.99 10.59
CA TYR A 96 21.65 2.97 10.81
C TYR A 96 20.21 2.43 10.74
N SER A 97 19.80 1.69 11.77
CA SER A 97 18.39 1.64 12.20
C SER A 97 18.32 1.52 13.72
N PHE A 98 18.89 2.49 14.44
CA PHE A 98 18.69 2.62 15.89
C PHE A 98 17.39 3.40 16.11
N GLY A 99 16.33 2.72 16.58
CA GLY A 99 15.15 3.37 17.17
C GLY A 99 13.90 3.57 16.29
N LEU A 100 13.89 3.14 15.02
CA LEU A 100 12.67 3.20 14.20
C LEU A 100 11.88 1.88 14.30
N PRO A 101 10.56 1.91 14.56
CA PRO A 101 9.78 0.68 14.65
C PRO A 101 9.63 -0.03 13.29
N LEU A 102 9.41 -1.35 13.29
CA LEU A 102 9.33 -2.19 12.08
C LEU A 102 8.30 -1.71 11.04
N TRP A 103 7.24 -1.01 11.48
CA TRP A 103 6.21 -0.43 10.62
C TRP A 103 6.64 0.83 9.87
N SER A 104 7.85 1.36 10.07
CA SER A 104 8.43 2.41 9.22
C SER A 104 8.63 1.97 7.76
N ARG A 105 8.37 0.71 7.42
CA ARG A 105 8.65 0.10 6.11
C ARG A 105 7.43 -0.63 5.55
N VAL A 106 6.31 0.08 5.38
CA VAL A 106 5.15 -0.38 4.61
C VAL A 106 5.27 0.15 3.19
N SER A 107 5.17 -0.73 2.19
CA SER A 107 5.21 -0.29 0.79
C SER A 107 4.25 -1.05 -0.11
N ILE A 108 3.64 -0.33 -1.04
CA ILE A 108 2.79 -0.84 -2.11
C ILE A 108 3.52 -0.54 -3.43
N TYR A 109 4.08 -1.57 -4.06
CA TYR A 109 4.95 -1.36 -5.22
C TYR A 109 4.17 -1.44 -6.53
N TRP A 110 4.30 -0.41 -7.37
CA TRP A 110 3.79 -0.44 -8.73
C TRP A 110 4.67 -1.29 -9.64
N HIS A 111 4.14 -2.45 -10.06
CA HIS A 111 4.75 -3.26 -11.09
C HIS A 111 4.08 -3.01 -12.45
N LYS A 112 4.90 -2.76 -13.50
CA LYS A 112 4.41 -2.73 -14.90
C LYS A 112 3.85 -4.08 -15.36
N LYS A 113 4.29 -5.19 -14.76
CA LYS A 113 3.80 -6.55 -15.00
C LYS A 113 3.58 -7.24 -13.65
N TRP A 114 2.37 -7.73 -13.42
CA TRP A 114 2.03 -8.42 -12.18
C TRP A 114 2.78 -9.75 -12.07
N ARG A 115 3.42 -10.00 -10.92
CA ARG A 115 4.16 -11.23 -10.61
C ARG A 115 4.10 -11.51 -9.11
N LEU A 116 3.88 -12.77 -8.73
CA LEU A 116 4.17 -13.22 -7.37
C LEU A 116 5.68 -13.38 -7.21
N PRO A 117 6.25 -13.11 -6.02
CA PRO A 117 7.64 -13.46 -5.74
C PRO A 117 7.86 -14.96 -5.95
N TYR A 118 9.00 -15.32 -6.54
CA TYR A 118 9.41 -16.73 -6.62
C TYR A 118 9.59 -17.28 -5.20
N ARG A 119 9.10 -18.50 -4.97
CA ARG A 119 9.35 -19.26 -3.74
C ARG A 119 10.81 -19.68 -3.66
#